data_AF-A0A958J715-F1
#
_entry.id   AF-A0A958J715-F1
#
_cell.length_a   1.000
_cell.length_b   1.000
_cell.length_c   1.000
_cell.angle_alpha   90.00
_cell.angle_beta   90.00
_cell.angle_gamma   90.00
#
_symmetry.space_group_name_H-M   'P 1'
#
loop_
_entity.id
_entity.type
_entity.pdbx_description
1 polymer ?
#
loop_
_entity_poly.entity_id
_entity_poly.type
_entity_poly.pdbx_seq_one_letter_code
_entity_poly.pdbx_strand_id
1 'polypeptide(L)'
;LEKYRHLLGDAISDRDRKRFLDQVGQAGSDYRVNFYQNGFSGERHSLDIREVVDLLRLGKQYIDHSIATNKRDDDLYHAYNLIDLRDPDAVSIRRLYEMLEGQVAVLSAGYLSWEASVALLDSLRKSALYREDQSSYLLYPNRDLARFADKNRIPEKLIKDAGLAEGNSVLGNRNIFVKDAAGNWHFNRNLRNARLLKEALAEIKHHTPEMSDREIERTLEIYEAVFDHQSFTGRSGTFYKYEGLGSIYWHMVSKLLLAVQDTFYRALDAQADPAMLEALKAHYYEIRAGIGIHKSPELYGAFTTDAYSHTPENSGAQQPGMTGQVKEDILSRFGEFGVVVRGSKIQFHPALLKPAEFLSKPQVFEYYDVHNA
;
A
#
# COMPACT_ATOMS: atom_id res chain seq x y z
N LEU A 1 23.67 -7.37 12.45
CA LEU A 1 23.63 -6.61 11.18
C LEU A 1 24.99 -6.63 10.46
N GLU A 2 26.12 -6.36 11.14
CA GLU A 2 27.44 -6.34 10.49
C GLU A 2 27.81 -7.60 9.71
N LYS A 3 27.53 -8.77 10.27
CA LYS A 3 27.76 -10.08 9.65
C LYS A 3 27.24 -10.17 8.20
N TYR A 4 26.14 -9.48 7.91
CA TYR A 4 25.47 -9.53 6.62
C TYR A 4 25.74 -8.31 5.73
N ARG A 5 26.60 -7.36 6.17
CA ARG A 5 26.84 -6.10 5.44
C ARG A 5 27.29 -6.33 4.00
N HIS A 6 28.04 -7.40 3.75
CA HIS A 6 28.48 -7.81 2.41
C HIS A 6 27.33 -8.04 1.41
N LEU A 7 26.11 -8.34 1.90
CA LEU A 7 24.93 -8.56 1.05
C LEU A 7 24.38 -7.27 0.44
N LEU A 8 24.81 -6.09 0.91
CA LEU A 8 24.34 -4.79 0.40
C LEU A 8 24.97 -4.42 -0.95
N GLY A 9 25.94 -5.19 -1.45
CA GLY A 9 26.58 -4.94 -2.74
C GLY A 9 25.72 -5.32 -3.95
N ASP A 10 24.76 -6.22 -3.77
CA ASP A 10 23.95 -6.81 -4.85
C ASP A 10 22.51 -7.11 -4.37
N ALA A 11 21.68 -7.71 -5.23
CA ALA A 11 20.38 -8.23 -4.83
C ALA A 11 20.53 -9.36 -3.80
N ILE A 12 19.81 -9.25 -2.68
CA ILE A 12 19.81 -10.25 -1.62
C ILE A 12 19.00 -11.47 -2.05
N SER A 13 19.62 -12.65 -2.09
CA SER A 13 18.97 -13.92 -2.45
C SER A 13 17.90 -14.33 -1.43
N ASP A 14 16.96 -15.18 -1.82
CA ASP A 14 15.90 -15.66 -0.91
C ASP A 14 16.46 -16.45 0.28
N ARG A 15 17.55 -17.20 0.06
CA ARG A 15 18.25 -17.92 1.14
C ARG A 15 18.95 -16.96 2.10
N ASP A 16 19.61 -15.93 1.56
CA ASP A 16 20.22 -14.88 2.39
C ASP A 16 19.19 -14.10 3.19
N ARG A 17 18.05 -13.79 2.57
CA ARG A 17 16.90 -13.15 3.22
C ARG A 17 16.40 -14.00 4.39
N LYS A 18 16.28 -15.32 4.22
CA LYS A 18 15.92 -16.25 5.30
C LYS A 18 16.94 -16.22 6.44
N ARG A 19 18.23 -16.37 6.14
CA ARG A 19 19.30 -16.32 7.14
C ARG A 19 19.32 -15.02 7.93
N PHE A 20 19.12 -13.90 7.24
CA PHE A 20 19.02 -12.58 7.86
C PHE A 20 17.78 -12.49 8.77
N LEU A 21 16.60 -12.86 8.26
CA LEU A 21 15.33 -12.85 8.98
C LEU A 21 15.39 -13.70 10.25
N ASP A 22 15.88 -14.93 10.16
CA ASP A 22 15.97 -15.85 11.30
C ASP A 22 16.86 -15.27 12.40
N GLN A 23 18.03 -14.71 12.04
CA GLN A 23 18.96 -14.19 13.03
C GLN A 23 18.41 -12.93 13.74
N VAL A 24 17.81 -12.00 12.99
CA VAL A 24 17.22 -10.79 13.59
C VAL A 24 15.95 -11.13 14.37
N GLY A 25 15.13 -12.04 13.85
CA GLY A 25 13.92 -12.54 14.50
C GLY A 25 14.22 -13.27 15.80
N GLN A 26 15.28 -14.10 15.84
CA GLN A 26 15.71 -14.78 17.07
C GLN A 26 16.18 -13.79 18.13
N ALA A 27 16.99 -12.78 17.76
CA ALA A 27 17.44 -11.76 18.71
C ALA A 27 16.26 -11.01 19.36
N GLY A 28 15.24 -10.64 18.57
CA GLY A 28 14.00 -10.06 19.10
C GLY A 28 13.16 -11.04 19.93
N SER A 29 13.29 -12.34 19.66
CA SER A 29 12.63 -13.42 20.42
C SER A 29 13.25 -13.62 21.79
N ASP A 30 14.57 -13.71 21.84
CA ASP A 30 15.32 -13.85 23.08
C ASP A 30 15.03 -12.67 24.02
N TYR A 31 15.05 -11.44 23.47
CA TYR A 31 14.72 -10.24 24.22
C TYR A 31 13.32 -10.30 24.84
N ARG A 32 12.27 -10.52 24.01
CA ARG A 32 10.89 -10.50 24.50
C ARG A 32 10.57 -11.67 25.43
N VAL A 33 11.09 -12.87 25.16
CA VAL A 33 10.87 -14.05 25.99
C VAL A 33 11.50 -13.85 27.37
N ASN A 34 12.73 -13.34 27.42
CA ASN A 34 13.37 -13.01 28.69
C ASN A 34 12.55 -11.96 29.47
N PHE A 35 12.09 -10.90 28.79
CA PHE A 35 11.25 -9.89 29.42
C PHE A 35 9.92 -10.48 29.95
N TYR A 36 9.23 -11.34 29.20
CA TYR A 36 7.98 -11.94 29.63
C TYR A 36 8.14 -12.88 30.83
N GLN A 37 9.28 -13.57 30.94
CA GLN A 37 9.53 -14.52 32.02
C GLN A 37 10.07 -13.85 33.28
N ASN A 38 10.95 -12.86 33.11
CA ASN A 38 11.77 -12.33 34.20
C ASN A 38 11.55 -10.84 34.48
N GLY A 39 10.81 -10.13 33.63
CA GLY A 39 10.70 -8.67 33.68
C GLY A 39 12.03 -7.96 33.39
N PHE A 40 12.14 -6.69 33.79
CA PHE A 40 13.41 -5.97 33.78
C PHE A 40 14.18 -6.26 35.07
N SER A 41 15.48 -6.58 34.96
CA SER A 41 16.36 -6.74 36.13
C SER A 41 16.62 -5.43 36.89
N GLY A 42 16.43 -4.27 36.23
CA GLY A 42 16.79 -2.96 36.77
C GLY A 42 18.26 -2.59 36.61
N GLU A 43 19.12 -3.55 36.26
CA GLU A 43 20.53 -3.32 35.94
C GLU A 43 20.68 -2.56 34.63
N ARG A 44 21.68 -1.68 34.56
CA ARG A 44 21.97 -0.86 33.39
C ARG A 44 23.44 -0.99 33.02
N HIS A 45 23.69 -1.11 31.72
CA HIS A 45 25.04 -1.09 31.17
C HIS A 45 25.25 0.21 30.40
N SER A 46 26.45 0.79 30.55
CA SER A 46 26.86 1.93 29.71
C SER A 46 27.22 1.42 28.33
N LEU A 47 26.74 2.11 27.29
CA LEU A 47 27.03 1.82 25.89
C LEU A 47 27.77 3.02 25.28
N ASP A 48 28.69 2.78 24.36
CA ASP A 48 29.31 3.86 23.61
C ASP A 48 28.29 4.43 22.61
N ILE A 49 28.10 5.75 22.63
CA ILE A 49 27.20 6.43 21.69
C ILE A 49 27.60 6.17 20.24
N ARG A 50 28.90 5.97 19.97
CA ARG A 50 29.40 5.65 18.62
C ARG A 50 28.86 4.32 18.12
N GLU A 51 28.80 3.29 18.97
CA GLU A 51 28.26 1.98 18.61
C GLU A 51 26.78 2.07 18.23
N VAL A 52 26.00 2.87 18.98
CA VAL A 52 24.58 3.10 18.68
C VAL A 52 24.42 3.83 17.35
N VAL A 53 25.20 4.90 17.13
CA VAL A 53 25.15 5.66 15.88
C VAL A 53 25.56 4.81 14.68
N ASP A 54 26.59 3.98 14.80
CA ASP A 54 27.07 3.12 13.72
C ASP A 54 26.06 2.01 13.40
N LEU A 55 25.39 1.46 14.42
CA LEU A 55 24.26 0.54 14.24
C LEU A 55 23.12 1.19 13.46
N LEU A 56 22.73 2.42 13.81
CA LEU A 56 21.67 3.16 13.12
C LEU A 56 22.05 3.50 11.68
N ARG A 57 23.31 3.90 11.43
CA ARG A 57 23.83 4.12 10.07
C ARG A 57 23.77 2.85 9.23
N LEU A 58 24.20 1.72 9.78
CA LEU A 58 24.11 0.45 9.09
C LEU A 58 22.64 0.05 8.84
N GLY A 59 21.76 0.23 9.82
CA GLY A 59 20.32 0.02 9.66
C GLY A 59 19.74 0.84 8.51
N LYS A 60 20.12 2.13 8.41
CA LYS A 60 19.74 2.99 7.29
C LYS A 60 20.24 2.45 5.95
N GLN A 61 21.46 1.92 5.86
CA GLN A 61 21.98 1.34 4.60
C GLN A 61 21.14 0.13 4.14
N TYR A 62 20.67 -0.73 5.06
CA TYR A 62 19.75 -1.82 4.71
C TYR A 62 18.39 -1.30 4.25
N ILE A 63 17.87 -0.23 4.88
CA ILE A 63 16.61 0.40 4.47
C ILE A 63 16.74 1.03 3.08
N ASP A 64 17.82 1.79 2.83
CA ASP A 64 18.13 2.42 1.55
C ASP A 64 18.24 1.37 0.42
N HIS A 65 18.96 0.27 0.66
CA HIS A 65 19.05 -0.86 -0.28
C HIS A 65 17.67 -1.50 -0.52
N SER A 66 16.87 -1.68 0.53
CA SER A 66 15.51 -2.21 0.42
C SER A 66 14.60 -1.30 -0.38
N ILE A 67 14.70 0.03 -0.22
CA ILE A 67 13.94 1.00 -1.03
C ILE A 67 14.37 0.91 -2.49
N ALA A 68 15.68 0.91 -2.77
CA ALA A 68 16.22 0.82 -4.13
C ALA A 68 15.68 -0.40 -4.89
N THR A 69 15.66 -1.56 -4.24
CA THR A 69 15.16 -2.83 -4.81
C THR A 69 13.63 -2.94 -4.83
N ASN A 70 12.89 -1.92 -4.38
CA ASN A 70 11.44 -1.84 -4.43
C ASN A 70 10.93 -0.83 -5.47
N LYS A 71 11.81 -0.21 -6.26
CA LYS A 71 11.43 0.56 -7.43
C LYS A 71 10.87 -0.38 -8.51
N ARG A 72 9.76 0.00 -9.13
CA ARG A 72 9.14 -0.69 -10.26
C ARG A 72 9.68 -0.14 -11.58
N ASP A 73 9.42 -0.88 -12.65
CA ASP A 73 9.81 -0.50 -14.02
C ASP A 73 9.08 0.76 -14.53
N ASP A 74 7.95 1.13 -13.90
CA ASP A 74 7.15 2.32 -14.20
C ASP A 74 7.49 3.54 -13.32
N ASP A 75 8.64 3.52 -12.63
CA ASP A 75 9.11 4.55 -11.68
C ASP A 75 8.29 4.70 -10.38
N LEU A 76 7.21 3.93 -10.21
CA LEU A 76 6.52 3.82 -8.93
C LEU A 76 7.30 2.91 -7.96
N TYR A 77 6.89 2.88 -6.70
CA TYR A 77 7.46 2.02 -5.68
C TYR A 77 6.43 1.03 -5.13
N HIS A 78 6.87 -0.19 -4.86
CA HIS A 78 6.03 -1.17 -4.18
C HIS A 78 5.66 -0.70 -2.77
N ALA A 79 4.37 -0.70 -2.45
CA ALA A 79 3.86 -0.34 -1.13
C ALA A 79 3.94 -1.52 -0.16
N TYR A 80 3.31 -2.63 -0.55
CA TYR A 80 3.26 -3.87 0.22
C TYR A 80 3.70 -5.04 -0.64
N ASN A 81 4.36 -5.99 -0.01
CA ASN A 81 4.79 -7.24 -0.64
C ASN A 81 4.33 -8.43 0.20
N LEU A 82 4.22 -9.59 -0.44
CA LEU A 82 3.98 -10.85 0.25
C LEU A 82 5.31 -11.59 0.38
N ILE A 83 5.52 -12.22 1.54
CA ILE A 83 6.62 -13.16 1.75
C ILE A 83 6.08 -14.59 1.75
N ASP A 84 6.84 -15.52 1.17
CA ASP A 84 6.54 -16.94 1.24
C ASP A 84 7.56 -17.64 2.14
N LEU A 85 7.05 -18.40 3.11
CA LEU A 85 7.83 -19.13 4.12
C LEU A 85 7.62 -20.65 4.02
N ARG A 86 7.07 -21.16 2.91
CA ARG A 86 6.88 -22.60 2.70
C ARG A 86 8.20 -23.35 2.60
N ASP A 87 9.23 -22.71 2.04
CA ASP A 87 10.60 -23.24 2.04
C ASP A 87 11.27 -22.92 3.39
N PRO A 88 11.75 -23.93 4.15
CA PRO A 88 12.41 -23.69 5.43
C PRO A 88 13.73 -22.91 5.31
N ASP A 89 14.37 -22.90 4.13
CA ASP A 89 15.69 -22.33 3.88
C ASP A 89 15.65 -21.06 3.03
N ALA A 90 14.47 -20.60 2.58
CA ALA A 90 14.33 -19.45 1.69
C ALA A 90 13.10 -18.57 2.01
N VAL A 91 13.21 -17.26 1.78
CA VAL A 91 12.08 -16.32 1.80
C VAL A 91 11.98 -15.64 0.45
N SER A 92 11.02 -16.07 -0.37
CA SER A 92 10.72 -15.39 -1.63
C SER A 92 9.76 -14.23 -1.43
N ILE A 93 9.81 -13.26 -2.35
CA ILE A 93 8.98 -12.06 -2.33
C ILE A 93 8.06 -12.07 -3.55
N ARG A 94 6.74 -12.02 -3.32
CA ARG A 94 5.75 -11.77 -4.36
C ARG A 94 5.32 -10.31 -4.31
N ARG A 95 5.46 -9.61 -5.44
CA ARG A 95 5.10 -8.20 -5.60
C ARG A 95 3.60 -8.05 -5.82
N LEU A 96 3.02 -7.01 -5.21
CA LEU A 96 1.63 -6.61 -5.42
C LEU A 96 1.52 -5.47 -6.45
N TYR A 97 0.28 -5.21 -6.87
CA TYR A 97 -0.09 -4.09 -7.75
C TYR A 97 0.31 -2.74 -7.13
N GLU A 98 0.38 -1.69 -7.95
CA GLU A 98 0.70 -0.34 -7.50
C GLU A 98 -0.34 0.18 -6.48
N MET A 99 0.12 0.96 -5.50
CA MET A 99 -0.77 1.56 -4.50
C MET A 99 -0.31 2.97 -4.17
N LEU A 100 -1.24 3.91 -4.04
CA LEU A 100 -0.94 5.32 -3.76
C LEU A 100 -0.13 5.50 -2.48
N GLU A 101 -0.43 4.71 -1.44
CA GLU A 101 0.24 4.79 -0.13
C GLU A 101 1.77 4.59 -0.22
N GLY A 102 2.23 3.68 -1.08
CA GLY A 102 3.68 3.46 -1.29
C GLY A 102 4.37 4.69 -1.87
N GLN A 103 3.65 5.45 -2.69
CA GLN A 103 4.18 6.64 -3.38
C GLN A 103 4.28 7.80 -2.38
N VAL A 104 3.25 7.99 -1.57
CA VAL A 104 3.27 8.91 -0.43
C VAL A 104 4.43 8.59 0.51
N ALA A 105 4.60 7.32 0.86
CA ALA A 105 5.63 6.89 1.81
C ALA A 105 7.04 7.14 1.28
N VAL A 106 7.34 6.78 0.03
CA VAL A 106 8.69 6.93 -0.53
C VAL A 106 9.07 8.39 -0.78
N LEU A 107 8.12 9.25 -1.19
CA LEU A 107 8.33 10.71 -1.28
C LEU A 107 8.66 11.29 0.11
N SER A 108 7.95 10.84 1.14
CA SER A 108 8.15 11.28 2.52
C SER A 108 9.42 10.71 3.18
N ALA A 109 9.99 9.63 2.64
CA ALA A 109 11.14 8.94 3.24
C ALA A 109 12.44 9.76 3.16
N GLY A 110 12.49 10.74 2.26
CA GLY A 110 13.67 11.55 2.01
C GLY A 110 14.87 10.82 1.43
N TYR A 111 14.60 9.67 0.79
CA TYR A 111 15.57 8.85 0.10
C TYR A 111 15.77 9.26 -1.37
N LEU A 112 14.69 9.68 -2.04
CA LEU A 112 14.71 10.00 -3.46
C LEU A 112 15.46 11.31 -3.74
N SER A 113 16.09 11.38 -4.91
CA SER A 113 16.54 12.65 -5.48
C SER A 113 15.34 13.46 -5.97
N TRP A 114 15.57 14.71 -6.35
CA TRP A 114 14.53 15.59 -6.89
C TRP A 114 14.01 15.06 -8.24
N GLU A 115 14.91 14.58 -9.10
CA GLU A 115 14.60 14.00 -10.41
C GLU A 115 13.79 12.72 -10.25
N ALA A 116 14.19 11.83 -9.32
CA ALA A 116 13.44 10.61 -9.02
C ALA A 116 12.05 10.91 -8.44
N SER A 117 11.93 11.96 -7.63
CA SER A 117 10.64 12.40 -7.08
C SER A 117 9.70 12.93 -8.17
N VAL A 118 10.22 13.74 -9.10
CA VAL A 118 9.45 14.25 -10.24
C VAL A 118 9.06 13.12 -11.19
N ALA A 119 9.99 12.21 -11.52
CA ALA A 119 9.70 11.05 -12.37
C ALA A 119 8.59 10.17 -11.78
N LEU A 120 8.64 9.92 -10.47
CA LEU A 120 7.59 9.19 -9.77
C LEU A 120 6.23 9.89 -9.88
N LEU A 121 6.17 11.22 -9.69
CA LEU A 121 4.92 11.98 -9.79
C LEU A 121 4.37 12.01 -11.22
N ASP A 122 5.25 12.13 -12.23
CA ASP A 122 4.89 12.05 -13.63
C ASP A 122 4.29 10.68 -13.99
N SER A 123 4.92 9.60 -13.51
CA SER A 123 4.41 8.25 -13.69
C SER A 123 3.12 7.99 -12.91
N LEU A 124 3.02 8.50 -11.68
CA LEU A 124 1.81 8.41 -10.87
C LEU A 124 0.61 9.04 -11.59
N ARG A 125 0.80 10.20 -12.23
CA ARG A 125 -0.22 10.87 -13.04
C ARG A 125 -0.65 10.07 -14.28
N LYS A 126 0.24 9.25 -14.83
CA LYS A 126 -0.03 8.39 -16.00
C LYS A 126 -0.50 6.98 -15.62
N SER A 127 -0.44 6.64 -14.34
CA SER A 127 -0.74 5.29 -13.85
C SER A 127 -2.24 5.02 -13.80
N ALA A 128 -2.60 3.74 -13.61
CA ALA A 128 -3.98 3.32 -13.37
C ALA A 128 -4.57 3.83 -12.04
N LEU A 129 -3.76 4.52 -11.22
CA LEU A 129 -4.24 5.20 -10.02
C LEU A 129 -4.89 6.53 -10.33
N TYR A 130 -4.57 7.17 -11.46
CA TYR A 130 -5.20 8.45 -11.79
C TYR A 130 -6.62 8.23 -12.29
N ARG A 131 -7.59 8.88 -11.64
CA ARG A 131 -9.01 8.83 -11.94
C ARG A 131 -9.43 10.16 -12.57
N GLU A 132 -9.70 10.13 -13.87
CA GLU A 132 -9.85 11.33 -14.72
C GLU A 132 -11.06 12.20 -14.36
N ASP A 133 -12.23 11.61 -14.15
CA ASP A 133 -13.49 12.34 -13.87
C ASP A 133 -13.39 13.25 -12.64
N GLN A 134 -12.63 12.82 -11.64
CA GLN A 134 -12.35 13.57 -10.41
C GLN A 134 -10.97 14.23 -10.40
N SER A 135 -10.15 14.00 -11.44
CA SER A 135 -8.77 14.51 -11.55
C SER A 135 -7.93 14.25 -10.29
N SER A 136 -8.01 13.04 -9.74
CA SER A 136 -7.39 12.67 -8.46
C SER A 136 -6.96 11.19 -8.46
N TYR A 137 -6.58 10.63 -7.32
CA TYR A 137 -5.92 9.32 -7.24
C TYR A 137 -6.71 8.28 -6.44
N LEU A 138 -6.79 7.07 -6.97
CA LEU A 138 -7.27 5.86 -6.30
C LEU A 138 -6.21 5.32 -5.34
N LEU A 139 -6.61 4.52 -4.35
CA LEU A 139 -5.67 3.81 -3.47
C LEU A 139 -4.87 2.73 -4.22
N TYR A 140 -5.51 2.09 -5.20
CA TYR A 140 -4.99 1.02 -6.05
C TYR A 140 -5.84 0.95 -7.33
N PRO A 141 -5.38 0.27 -8.40
CA PRO A 141 -6.09 0.25 -9.68
C PRO A 141 -7.52 -0.25 -9.55
N ASN A 142 -8.44 0.41 -10.25
CA ASN A 142 -9.77 -0.13 -10.46
C ASN A 142 -9.67 -1.39 -11.34
N ARG A 143 -10.46 -2.43 -11.07
CA ARG A 143 -10.42 -3.68 -11.83
C ARG A 143 -11.77 -4.35 -11.92
N ASP A 144 -11.99 -5.03 -13.03
CA ASP A 144 -13.15 -5.91 -13.18
C ASP A 144 -12.97 -7.18 -12.37
N LEU A 145 -13.90 -7.41 -11.45
CA LEU A 145 -14.00 -8.70 -10.79
C LEU A 145 -14.77 -9.66 -11.69
N ALA A 146 -14.35 -10.93 -11.68
CA ALA A 146 -15.07 -11.98 -12.39
C ALA A 146 -16.56 -11.94 -12.02
N ARG A 147 -17.43 -12.05 -13.02
CA ARG A 147 -18.87 -12.12 -12.81
C ARG A 147 -19.22 -13.41 -12.08
N PHE A 148 -20.39 -13.45 -11.44
CA PHE A 148 -20.79 -14.59 -10.62
C PHE A 148 -20.68 -15.95 -11.35
N ALA A 149 -21.08 -16.00 -12.62
CA ALA A 149 -21.01 -17.21 -13.44
C ALA A 149 -19.57 -17.66 -13.75
N ASP A 150 -18.60 -16.74 -13.77
CA ASP A 150 -17.21 -17.00 -14.16
C ASP A 150 -16.29 -17.23 -12.96
N LYS A 151 -16.65 -16.72 -11.77
CA LYS A 151 -15.82 -16.76 -10.54
C LYS A 151 -15.33 -18.15 -10.12
N ASN A 152 -16.14 -19.18 -10.38
CA ASN A 152 -15.90 -20.54 -9.92
C ASN A 152 -15.93 -21.51 -11.10
N ARG A 153 -15.44 -21.08 -12.27
CA ARG A 153 -15.32 -21.95 -13.44
C ARG A 153 -13.91 -22.48 -13.52
N ILE A 154 -13.75 -23.80 -13.43
CA ILE A 154 -12.45 -24.46 -13.49
C ILE A 154 -12.08 -24.70 -14.96
N PRO A 155 -10.97 -24.14 -15.47
CA PRO A 155 -10.50 -24.46 -16.80
C PRO A 155 -10.24 -25.96 -16.94
N GLU A 156 -10.78 -26.56 -18.00
CA GLU A 156 -10.66 -28.01 -18.24
C GLU A 156 -9.19 -28.46 -18.29
N LYS A 157 -8.30 -27.59 -18.79
CA LYS A 157 -6.85 -27.81 -18.80
C LYS A 157 -6.30 -28.06 -17.40
N LEU A 158 -6.76 -27.35 -16.36
CA LEU A 158 -6.25 -27.55 -14.99
C LEU A 158 -6.63 -28.93 -14.43
N ILE A 159 -7.85 -29.40 -14.73
CA ILE A 159 -8.28 -30.76 -14.34
C ILE A 159 -7.42 -31.82 -15.05
N LYS A 160 -7.18 -31.65 -16.36
CA LYS A 160 -6.35 -32.56 -17.16
C LYS A 160 -4.90 -32.58 -16.69
N ASP A 161 -4.29 -31.42 -16.48
CA ASP A 161 -2.89 -31.28 -16.07
C ASP A 161 -2.66 -31.85 -14.64
N ALA A 162 -3.68 -31.74 -13.78
CA ALA A 162 -3.68 -32.40 -12.46
C ALA A 162 -3.84 -33.93 -12.54
N GLY A 163 -4.10 -34.51 -13.72
CA GLY A 163 -4.34 -35.94 -13.89
C GLY A 163 -5.60 -36.42 -13.17
N LEU A 164 -6.54 -35.53 -12.87
CA LEU A 164 -7.83 -35.88 -12.31
C LEU A 164 -8.72 -36.37 -13.46
N ALA A 165 -9.04 -37.67 -13.46
CA ALA A 165 -9.88 -38.30 -14.49
C ALA A 165 -11.32 -38.51 -14.00
N GLU A 166 -12.28 -38.56 -14.92
CA GLU A 166 -13.65 -38.98 -14.58
C GLU A 166 -13.62 -40.41 -14.00
N GLY A 167 -14.24 -40.59 -12.83
CA GLY A 167 -14.17 -41.84 -12.04
C GLY A 167 -13.19 -41.79 -10.87
N ASN A 168 -12.34 -40.76 -10.78
CA ASN A 168 -11.52 -40.48 -9.61
C ASN A 168 -12.40 -40.15 -8.38
N SER A 169 -12.01 -40.63 -7.20
CA SER A 169 -12.76 -40.44 -5.94
C SER A 169 -12.93 -38.97 -5.55
N VAL A 170 -12.01 -38.09 -5.98
CA VAL A 170 -12.07 -36.64 -5.77
C VAL A 170 -12.95 -35.97 -6.82
N LEU A 171 -12.68 -36.21 -8.11
CA LEU A 171 -13.43 -35.55 -9.20
C LEU A 171 -14.92 -35.96 -9.23
N GLY A 172 -15.22 -37.21 -8.84
CA GLY A 172 -16.58 -37.72 -8.70
C GLY A 172 -17.31 -37.24 -7.43
N ASN A 173 -16.60 -36.62 -6.48
CA ASN A 173 -17.19 -36.21 -5.22
C ASN A 173 -17.90 -34.85 -5.34
N ARG A 174 -19.22 -34.87 -5.21
CA ARG A 174 -20.08 -33.67 -5.29
C ARG A 174 -19.83 -32.64 -4.20
N ASN A 175 -19.17 -33.01 -3.10
CA ASN A 175 -18.74 -32.08 -2.05
C ASN A 175 -17.48 -31.30 -2.43
N ILE A 176 -16.74 -31.74 -3.45
CA ILE A 176 -15.56 -31.04 -3.99
C ILE A 176 -15.88 -30.40 -5.32
N PHE A 177 -16.32 -31.19 -6.30
CA PHE A 177 -16.55 -30.73 -7.68
C PHE A 177 -18.01 -30.93 -8.10
N VAL A 178 -18.52 -29.99 -8.90
CA VAL A 178 -19.84 -30.07 -9.53
C VAL A 178 -19.68 -29.77 -11.01
N LYS A 179 -20.28 -30.60 -11.86
CA LYS A 179 -20.36 -30.35 -13.32
C LYS A 179 -21.70 -29.67 -13.63
N ASP A 180 -21.67 -28.56 -14.36
CA ASP A 180 -22.89 -27.88 -14.81
C ASP A 180 -23.53 -28.59 -16.02
N ALA A 181 -24.71 -28.11 -16.45
CA ALA A 181 -25.42 -28.66 -17.58
C ALA A 181 -24.70 -28.46 -18.94
N ALA A 182 -23.74 -27.53 -19.00
CA ALA A 182 -22.91 -27.27 -20.19
C ALA A 182 -21.59 -28.07 -20.15
N GLY A 183 -21.37 -28.88 -19.12
CA GLY A 183 -20.19 -29.72 -18.96
C GLY A 183 -18.99 -29.02 -18.30
N ASN A 184 -19.14 -27.79 -17.79
CA ASN A 184 -18.07 -27.10 -17.07
C ASN A 184 -17.95 -27.59 -15.63
N TRP A 185 -16.73 -27.58 -15.11
CA TRP A 185 -16.45 -27.94 -13.72
C TRP A 185 -16.41 -26.71 -12.82
N HIS A 186 -16.92 -26.89 -11.61
CA HIS A 186 -16.97 -25.89 -10.54
C HIS A 186 -16.58 -26.53 -9.21
N PHE A 187 -15.98 -25.76 -8.29
CA PHE A 187 -15.91 -26.22 -6.89
C PHE A 187 -17.29 -26.15 -6.24
N ASN A 188 -17.54 -27.00 -5.25
CA ASN A 188 -18.77 -26.96 -4.49
C ASN A 188 -18.93 -25.59 -3.79
N ARG A 189 -20.13 -25.01 -3.86
CA ARG A 189 -20.46 -23.68 -3.31
C ARG A 189 -20.16 -23.50 -1.81
N ASN A 190 -20.07 -24.60 -1.05
CA ASN A 190 -19.80 -24.56 0.39
C ASN A 190 -18.30 -24.31 0.69
N LEU A 191 -17.43 -24.48 -0.30
CA LEU A 191 -15.99 -24.28 -0.18
C LEU A 191 -15.64 -22.80 -0.31
N ARG A 192 -15.61 -22.10 0.82
CA ARG A 192 -15.29 -20.66 0.90
C ARG A 192 -13.79 -20.35 0.95
N ASN A 193 -12.94 -21.34 1.25
CA ASN A 193 -11.49 -21.20 1.30
C ASN A 193 -10.80 -22.58 1.31
N ALA A 194 -9.47 -22.57 1.18
CA ALA A 194 -8.65 -23.78 1.14
C ALA A 194 -8.71 -24.60 2.45
N ARG A 195 -9.02 -24.01 3.61
CA ARG A 195 -9.18 -24.78 4.85
C ARG A 195 -10.37 -25.73 4.75
N LEU A 196 -11.52 -25.24 4.29
CA LEU A 196 -12.71 -26.07 4.10
C LEU A 196 -12.49 -27.16 3.04
N LEU A 197 -11.72 -26.84 1.99
CA LEU A 197 -11.31 -27.84 1.00
C LEU A 197 -10.42 -28.92 1.61
N LYS A 198 -9.42 -28.54 2.43
CA LYS A 198 -8.56 -29.51 3.15
C LYS A 198 -9.37 -30.41 4.07
N GLU A 199 -10.33 -29.86 4.81
CA GLU A 199 -11.23 -30.62 5.69
C GLU A 199 -12.05 -31.64 4.89
N ALA A 200 -12.66 -31.22 3.78
CA ALA A 200 -13.42 -32.11 2.91
C ALA A 200 -12.55 -33.20 2.26
N LEU A 201 -11.34 -32.85 1.81
CA LEU A 201 -10.39 -33.83 1.25
C LEU A 201 -9.90 -34.84 2.30
N ALA A 202 -9.69 -34.40 3.54
CA ALA A 202 -9.31 -35.29 4.64
C ALA A 202 -10.42 -36.30 4.98
N GLU A 203 -11.68 -35.86 4.96
CA GLU A 203 -12.84 -36.74 5.13
C GLU A 203 -12.94 -37.78 4.01
N ILE A 204 -12.68 -37.39 2.76
CA ILE A 204 -12.65 -38.33 1.63
C ILE A 204 -11.53 -39.34 1.81
N LYS A 205 -10.30 -38.89 2.11
CA LYS A 205 -9.15 -39.78 2.33
C LYS A 205 -9.39 -40.77 3.47
N HIS A 206 -10.10 -40.38 4.52
CA HIS A 206 -10.48 -41.28 5.61
C HIS A 206 -11.34 -42.46 5.12
N HIS A 207 -12.27 -42.22 4.18
CA HIS A 207 -13.14 -43.25 3.62
C HIS A 207 -12.58 -43.93 2.35
N THR A 208 -11.53 -43.34 1.76
CA THR A 208 -10.88 -43.77 0.52
C THR A 208 -9.35 -43.74 0.72
N PRO A 209 -8.77 -44.68 1.50
CA PRO A 209 -7.35 -44.65 1.86
C PRO A 209 -6.36 -44.72 0.69
N GLU A 210 -6.83 -45.21 -0.47
CA GLU A 210 -6.08 -45.26 -1.73
C GLU A 210 -5.86 -43.89 -2.39
N MET A 211 -6.57 -42.85 -1.92
CA MET A 211 -6.36 -41.47 -2.37
C MET A 211 -4.96 -41.00 -1.98
N SER A 212 -4.16 -40.66 -2.98
CA SER A 212 -2.79 -40.23 -2.81
C SER A 212 -2.70 -38.79 -2.30
N ASP A 213 -1.64 -38.49 -1.55
CA ASP A 213 -1.34 -37.13 -1.12
C ASP A 213 -1.15 -36.17 -2.30
N ARG A 214 -0.69 -36.70 -3.44
CA ARG A 214 -0.52 -35.93 -4.68
C ARG A 214 -1.85 -35.47 -5.26
N GLU A 215 -2.92 -36.24 -5.12
CA GLU A 215 -4.27 -35.83 -5.55
C GLU A 215 -4.82 -34.71 -4.67
N ILE A 216 -4.56 -34.77 -3.35
CA ILE A 216 -4.90 -33.69 -2.42
C ILE A 216 -4.17 -32.40 -2.80
N GLU A 217 -2.85 -32.49 -2.96
CA GLU A 217 -2.00 -31.35 -3.28
C GLU A 217 -2.45 -30.68 -4.59
N ARG A 218 -2.62 -31.46 -5.66
CA ARG A 218 -3.08 -30.94 -6.95
C ARG A 218 -4.48 -30.33 -6.90
N THR A 219 -5.38 -30.88 -6.09
CA THR A 219 -6.73 -30.29 -5.92
C THR A 219 -6.64 -28.93 -5.22
N LEU A 220 -5.76 -28.80 -4.23
CA LEU A 220 -5.48 -27.52 -3.57
C LEU A 220 -4.82 -26.52 -4.52
N GLU A 221 -3.90 -26.97 -5.38
CA GLU A 221 -3.28 -26.15 -6.42
C GLU A 221 -4.31 -25.64 -7.44
N ILE A 222 -5.24 -26.48 -7.91
CA ILE A 222 -6.33 -26.04 -8.79
C ILE A 222 -7.21 -25.01 -8.08
N TYR A 223 -7.56 -25.24 -6.82
CA TYR A 223 -8.38 -24.31 -6.04
C TYR A 223 -7.70 -22.95 -5.91
N GLU A 224 -6.40 -22.95 -5.61
CA GLU A 224 -5.62 -21.71 -5.56
C GLU A 224 -5.49 -21.06 -6.94
N ALA A 225 -5.30 -21.82 -8.02
CA ALA A 225 -5.23 -21.27 -9.37
C ALA A 225 -6.55 -20.63 -9.84
N VAL A 226 -7.70 -21.12 -9.36
CA VAL A 226 -9.03 -20.58 -9.70
C VAL A 226 -9.33 -19.31 -8.90
N PHE A 227 -8.95 -19.26 -7.61
CA PHE A 227 -9.36 -18.16 -6.71
C PHE A 227 -8.25 -17.16 -6.37
N ASP A 228 -6.98 -17.51 -6.55
CA ASP A 228 -5.77 -16.74 -6.18
C ASP A 228 -5.90 -16.10 -4.79
N HIS A 229 -6.32 -16.90 -3.80
CA HIS A 229 -6.56 -16.42 -2.44
C HIS A 229 -5.28 -15.92 -1.77
N GLN A 230 -4.09 -16.33 -2.22
CA GLN A 230 -2.83 -15.77 -1.77
C GLN A 230 -2.70 -14.27 -2.10
N SER A 231 -3.36 -13.78 -3.15
CA SER A 231 -3.43 -12.35 -3.48
C SER A 231 -4.54 -11.60 -2.74
N PHE A 232 -5.30 -12.26 -1.87
CA PHE A 232 -6.34 -11.60 -1.09
C PHE A 232 -5.72 -10.74 0.01
N THR A 233 -5.68 -9.43 -0.22
CA THR A 233 -5.16 -8.42 0.72
C THR A 233 -6.23 -7.86 1.66
N GLY A 234 -7.43 -8.43 1.67
CA GLY A 234 -8.59 -7.96 2.43
C GLY A 234 -9.74 -7.51 1.54
N ARG A 235 -10.78 -6.91 2.15
CA ARG A 235 -12.03 -6.49 1.47
C ARG A 235 -11.84 -5.47 0.34
N SER A 236 -10.69 -4.80 0.37
CA SER A 236 -10.29 -3.66 -0.46
C SER A 236 -10.54 -3.94 -1.95
N GLY A 237 -10.10 -5.11 -2.41
CA GLY A 237 -10.26 -5.56 -3.79
C GLY A 237 -11.56 -6.30 -4.11
N THR A 238 -12.57 -6.30 -3.23
CA THR A 238 -13.80 -7.13 -3.39
C THR A 238 -15.12 -6.36 -3.22
N PHE A 239 -15.07 -5.02 -3.11
CA PHE A 239 -16.23 -4.15 -3.01
C PHE A 239 -15.97 -2.79 -3.70
N TYR A 240 -16.99 -1.95 -3.85
CA TYR A 240 -17.00 -0.81 -4.79
C TYR A 240 -17.25 0.57 -4.13
N LYS A 241 -17.02 0.69 -2.81
CA LYS A 241 -17.17 1.94 -2.02
C LYS A 241 -16.15 1.97 -0.88
N TYR A 242 -16.07 3.05 -0.11
CA TYR A 242 -15.10 3.22 0.97
C TYR A 242 -13.67 3.16 0.43
N GLU A 243 -12.84 2.24 0.94
CA GLU A 243 -11.51 2.00 0.39
C GLU A 243 -11.55 1.26 -0.95
N GLY A 244 -12.69 0.72 -1.37
CA GLY A 244 -12.84 -0.25 -2.45
C GLY A 244 -12.53 0.22 -3.87
N LEU A 245 -12.75 -0.69 -4.81
CA LEU A 245 -12.49 -0.51 -6.24
C LEU A 245 -13.19 0.75 -6.78
N GLY A 246 -12.45 1.57 -7.53
CA GLY A 246 -12.93 2.81 -8.15
C GLY A 246 -13.15 3.98 -7.18
N SER A 247 -12.89 3.80 -5.88
CA SER A 247 -13.11 4.82 -4.86
C SER A 247 -11.84 5.64 -4.57
N ILE A 248 -11.96 6.96 -4.61
CA ILE A 248 -10.91 7.86 -4.10
C ILE A 248 -11.07 7.95 -2.59
N TYR A 249 -9.98 7.73 -1.84
CA TYR A 249 -9.95 7.90 -0.39
C TYR A 249 -9.16 9.17 -0.03
N TRP A 250 -9.87 10.25 0.31
CA TRP A 250 -9.31 11.60 0.29
C TRP A 250 -8.19 11.84 1.28
N HIS A 251 -8.18 11.15 2.43
CA HIS A 251 -7.08 11.26 3.39
C HIS A 251 -5.74 10.86 2.76
N MET A 252 -5.69 9.82 1.92
CA MET A 252 -4.44 9.42 1.27
C MET A 252 -3.99 10.43 0.20
N VAL A 253 -4.95 11.05 -0.50
CA VAL A 253 -4.65 12.13 -1.47
C VAL A 253 -4.10 13.37 -0.76
N SER A 254 -4.66 13.76 0.39
CA SER A 254 -4.11 14.88 1.17
C SER A 254 -2.74 14.56 1.78
N LYS A 255 -2.45 13.29 2.10
CA LYS A 255 -1.08 12.88 2.45
C LYS A 255 -0.12 13.01 1.27
N LEU A 256 -0.56 12.66 0.06
CA LEU A 256 0.23 12.90 -1.15
C LEU A 256 0.51 14.41 -1.32
N LEU A 257 -0.51 15.25 -1.18
CA LEU A 257 -0.36 16.70 -1.25
C LEU A 257 0.72 17.21 -0.29
N LEU A 258 0.66 16.79 0.97
CA LEU A 258 1.63 17.16 2.00
C LEU A 258 3.04 16.60 1.70
N ALA A 259 3.14 15.37 1.21
CA ALA A 259 4.44 14.77 0.84
C ALA A 259 5.11 15.51 -0.32
N VAL A 260 4.34 15.92 -1.33
CA VAL A 260 4.83 16.73 -2.45
C VAL A 260 5.24 18.13 -1.98
N GLN A 261 4.47 18.73 -1.06
CA GLN A 261 4.84 20.00 -0.45
C GLN A 261 6.17 19.92 0.32
N ASP A 262 6.34 18.90 1.16
CA ASP A 262 7.60 18.70 1.90
C ASP A 262 8.77 18.49 0.94
N THR A 263 8.57 17.70 -0.11
CA THR A 263 9.57 17.48 -1.17
C THR A 263 9.95 18.80 -1.85
N PHE A 264 8.97 19.64 -2.19
CA PHE A 264 9.20 20.97 -2.76
C PHE A 264 10.04 21.85 -1.82
N TYR A 265 9.68 21.96 -0.54
CA TYR A 265 10.42 22.81 0.40
C TYR A 265 11.82 22.29 0.69
N ARG A 266 12.02 20.96 0.73
CA ARG A 266 13.36 20.37 0.85
C ARG A 266 14.22 20.64 -0.38
N ALA A 267 13.65 20.57 -1.57
CA ALA A 267 14.33 20.95 -2.80
C ALA A 267 14.67 22.45 -2.81
N LEU A 268 13.76 23.30 -2.33
CA LEU A 268 13.97 24.75 -2.22
C LEU A 268 15.10 25.10 -1.25
N ASP A 269 15.10 24.50 -0.06
CA ASP A 269 16.14 24.66 0.95
C ASP A 269 17.51 24.15 0.46
N ALA A 270 17.51 23.10 -0.38
CA ALA A 270 18.70 22.55 -1.00
C ALA A 270 19.17 23.35 -2.24
N GLN A 271 18.48 24.43 -2.62
CA GLN A 271 18.74 25.22 -3.82
C GLN A 271 18.80 24.34 -5.09
N ALA A 272 17.84 23.41 -5.20
CA ALA A 272 17.70 22.55 -6.37
C ALA A 272 17.48 23.36 -7.66
N ASP A 273 17.68 22.69 -8.80
CA ASP A 273 17.42 23.26 -10.13
C ASP A 273 16.00 23.87 -10.19
N PRO A 274 15.85 25.14 -10.64
CA PRO A 274 14.55 25.77 -10.86
C PRO A 274 13.55 24.91 -11.64
N ALA A 275 14.00 24.11 -12.61
CA ALA A 275 13.13 23.20 -13.35
C ALA A 275 12.48 22.14 -12.44
N MET A 276 13.22 21.62 -11.46
CA MET A 276 12.69 20.65 -10.49
C MET A 276 11.70 21.31 -9.53
N LEU A 277 11.98 22.54 -9.10
CA LEU A 277 11.06 23.31 -8.24
C LEU A 277 9.74 23.59 -8.95
N GLU A 278 9.78 24.01 -10.21
CA GLU A 278 8.57 24.26 -11.01
C GLU A 278 7.78 22.97 -11.27
N ALA A 279 8.45 21.84 -11.55
CA ALA A 279 7.77 20.56 -11.73
C ALA A 279 7.07 20.07 -10.44
N LEU A 280 7.76 20.12 -9.29
CA LEU A 280 7.17 19.76 -7.99
C LEU A 280 6.00 20.69 -7.63
N LYS A 281 6.14 21.99 -7.90
CA LYS A 281 5.08 22.98 -7.70
C LYS A 281 3.87 22.75 -8.59
N ALA A 282 4.08 22.35 -9.84
CA ALA A 282 2.99 21.99 -10.75
C ALA A 282 2.21 20.79 -10.21
N HIS A 283 2.89 19.69 -9.86
CA HIS A 283 2.26 18.51 -9.25
C HIS A 283 1.51 18.86 -7.97
N TYR A 284 2.09 19.68 -7.09
CA TYR A 284 1.44 20.15 -5.87
C TYR A 284 0.07 20.81 -6.18
N TYR A 285 0.03 21.75 -7.12
CA TYR A 285 -1.22 22.44 -7.44
C TYR A 285 -2.22 21.60 -8.19
N GLU A 286 -1.78 20.63 -9.00
CA GLU A 286 -2.67 19.67 -9.65
C GLU A 286 -3.35 18.76 -8.62
N ILE A 287 -2.58 18.21 -7.66
CA ILE A 287 -3.13 17.41 -6.56
C ILE A 287 -4.10 18.26 -5.72
N ARG A 288 -3.73 19.50 -5.39
CA ARG A 288 -4.59 20.43 -4.64
C ARG A 288 -5.89 20.73 -5.37
N ALA A 289 -5.85 20.91 -6.69
CA ALA A 289 -7.05 21.11 -7.50
C ALA A 289 -7.94 19.85 -7.47
N GLY A 290 -7.33 18.66 -7.48
CA GLY A 290 -8.00 17.37 -7.34
C GLY A 290 -8.80 17.19 -6.04
N ILE A 291 -8.32 17.76 -4.91
CA ILE A 291 -9.05 17.76 -3.61
C ILE A 291 -10.45 18.35 -3.76
N GLY A 292 -10.62 19.36 -4.61
CA GLY A 292 -11.94 19.69 -5.16
C GLY A 292 -12.67 20.89 -4.55
N ILE A 293 -12.02 21.73 -3.75
CA ILE A 293 -12.65 22.94 -3.16
C ILE A 293 -13.25 23.89 -4.22
N HIS A 294 -12.72 23.87 -5.45
CA HIS A 294 -13.16 24.67 -6.60
C HIS A 294 -13.91 23.88 -7.69
N LYS A 295 -14.28 22.62 -7.43
CA LYS A 295 -15.15 21.86 -8.35
C LYS A 295 -16.57 22.44 -8.33
N SER A 296 -17.40 22.07 -9.31
CA SER A 296 -18.83 22.33 -9.19
C SER A 296 -19.43 21.45 -8.08
N PRO A 297 -20.47 21.91 -7.35
CA PRO A 297 -21.18 21.08 -6.38
C PRO A 297 -21.74 19.79 -6.99
N GLU A 298 -22.11 19.82 -8.28
CA GLU A 298 -22.56 18.63 -9.02
C GLU A 298 -21.45 17.58 -9.18
N LEU A 299 -20.24 18.01 -9.59
CA LEU A 299 -19.11 17.11 -9.75
C LEU A 299 -18.59 16.59 -8.40
N TYR A 300 -18.58 17.44 -7.37
CA TYR A 300 -18.19 17.06 -6.02
C TYR A 300 -19.26 16.16 -5.35
N GLY A 301 -20.54 16.44 -5.64
CA GLY A 301 -21.71 15.78 -5.08
C GLY A 301 -22.10 16.24 -3.67
N ALA A 302 -21.57 17.38 -3.22
CA ALA A 302 -21.86 18.00 -1.93
C ALA A 302 -21.35 19.47 -1.91
N PHE A 303 -21.38 20.12 -0.73
CA PHE A 303 -20.67 21.38 -0.52
C PHE A 303 -19.16 21.16 -0.59
N THR A 304 -18.47 21.89 -1.47
CA THR A 304 -17.04 21.70 -1.74
C THR A 304 -16.12 22.18 -0.63
N THR A 305 -16.65 22.96 0.32
CA THR A 305 -15.96 23.41 1.52
C THR A 305 -15.94 22.36 2.63
N ASP A 306 -16.77 21.33 2.51
CA ASP A 306 -16.91 20.29 3.53
C ASP A 306 -16.04 19.09 3.15
N ALA A 307 -15.27 18.58 4.12
CA ALA A 307 -14.45 17.39 3.94
C ALA A 307 -15.31 16.12 3.97
N TYR A 308 -14.92 15.13 3.18
CA TYR A 308 -15.57 13.83 3.07
C TYR A 308 -14.52 12.72 3.02
N SER A 309 -14.85 11.53 3.51
CA SER A 309 -13.84 10.46 3.61
C SER A 309 -13.47 9.89 2.24
N HIS A 310 -14.45 9.70 1.34
CA HIS A 310 -14.22 9.07 0.05
C HIS A 310 -15.24 9.48 -1.02
N THR A 311 -14.87 9.29 -2.29
CA THR A 311 -15.76 9.46 -3.46
C THR A 311 -15.72 8.18 -4.30
N PRO A 312 -16.74 7.31 -4.23
CA PRO A 312 -16.85 6.12 -5.07
C PRO A 312 -16.94 6.43 -6.56
N GLU A 313 -16.83 5.40 -7.40
CA GLU A 313 -17.02 5.54 -8.86
C GLU A 313 -18.45 6.00 -9.20
N ASN A 314 -19.45 5.45 -8.52
CA ASN A 314 -20.86 5.61 -8.86
C ASN A 314 -21.62 6.64 -7.99
N SER A 315 -20.92 7.54 -7.30
CA SER A 315 -21.54 8.59 -6.48
C SER A 315 -20.59 9.75 -6.18
N GLY A 316 -21.13 10.90 -5.79
CA GLY A 316 -20.34 11.99 -5.23
C GLY A 316 -19.77 11.70 -3.83
N ALA A 317 -19.23 12.74 -3.18
CA ALA A 317 -18.56 12.65 -1.89
C ALA A 317 -19.40 11.99 -0.77
N GLN A 318 -18.79 11.11 0.04
CA GLN A 318 -19.44 10.29 1.06
C GLN A 318 -18.73 10.40 2.42
N GLN A 319 -19.49 10.25 3.52
CA GLN A 319 -19.05 10.34 4.92
C GLN A 319 -18.48 11.73 5.30
N PRO A 320 -19.35 12.71 5.66
CA PRO A 320 -18.95 14.08 5.93
C PRO A 320 -18.18 14.25 7.25
N GLY A 321 -17.35 15.28 7.29
CA GLY A 321 -16.85 15.89 8.51
C GLY A 321 -15.53 15.29 9.01
N MET A 322 -15.60 14.38 9.99
CA MET A 322 -14.46 14.00 10.84
C MET A 322 -13.50 12.98 10.20
N THR A 323 -13.03 13.26 8.98
CA THR A 323 -11.97 12.50 8.31
C THR A 323 -10.59 13.05 8.70
N GLY A 324 -9.58 12.17 8.80
CA GLY A 324 -8.19 12.57 9.05
C GLY A 324 -7.58 13.43 7.94
N GLN A 325 -8.25 13.54 6.79
CA GLN A 325 -7.91 14.45 5.69
C GLN A 325 -7.66 15.88 6.18
N VAL A 326 -8.53 16.40 7.05
CA VAL A 326 -8.48 17.81 7.49
C VAL A 326 -7.17 18.17 8.18
N LYS A 327 -6.55 17.22 8.89
CA LYS A 327 -5.25 17.42 9.55
C LYS A 327 -4.15 17.64 8.51
N GLU A 328 -4.18 16.90 7.41
CA GLU A 328 -3.16 17.01 6.35
C GLU A 328 -3.33 18.33 5.58
N ASP A 329 -4.57 18.73 5.33
CA ASP A 329 -4.90 19.97 4.63
C ASP A 329 -4.56 21.21 5.46
N ILE A 330 -4.74 21.17 6.80
CA ILE A 330 -4.28 22.23 7.71
C ILE A 330 -2.76 22.40 7.64
N LEU A 331 -2.00 21.30 7.72
CA LEU A 331 -0.54 21.33 7.62
C LEU A 331 -0.10 21.88 6.25
N SER A 332 -0.74 21.40 5.18
CA SER A 332 -0.47 21.87 3.82
C SER A 332 -0.75 23.37 3.70
N ARG A 333 -1.81 23.87 4.31
CA ARG A 333 -2.14 25.30 4.29
C ARG A 333 -1.12 26.17 5.03
N PHE A 334 -0.62 25.72 6.18
CA PHE A 334 0.49 26.42 6.86
C PHE A 334 1.76 26.42 6.02
N GLY A 335 2.04 25.32 5.32
CA GLY A 335 3.13 25.26 4.35
C GLY A 335 2.93 26.21 3.17
N GLU A 336 1.71 26.41 2.66
CA GLU A 336 1.44 27.42 1.62
C GLU A 336 1.74 28.84 2.08
N PHE A 337 1.34 29.18 3.32
CA PHE A 337 1.70 30.44 3.95
C PHE A 337 3.18 30.57 4.30
N GLY A 338 3.95 29.49 4.14
CA GLY A 338 5.38 29.46 4.39
C GLY A 338 5.73 29.51 5.87
N VAL A 339 4.84 29.07 6.76
CA VAL A 339 5.10 29.09 8.21
C VAL A 339 6.02 27.93 8.57
N VAL A 340 7.26 28.25 8.94
CA VAL A 340 8.30 27.26 9.27
C VAL A 340 8.90 27.57 10.64
N VAL A 341 9.17 26.52 11.43
CA VAL A 341 9.90 26.64 12.70
C VAL A 341 11.27 26.00 12.54
N ARG A 342 12.34 26.81 12.56
CA ARG A 342 13.72 26.35 12.38
C ARG A 342 14.67 27.06 13.34
N GLY A 343 15.54 26.31 14.01
CA GLY A 343 16.51 26.85 14.96
C GLY A 343 15.85 27.69 16.07
N SER A 344 14.71 27.21 16.58
CA SER A 344 13.89 27.90 17.59
C SER A 344 13.34 29.27 17.15
N LYS A 345 13.19 29.51 15.85
CA LYS A 345 12.60 30.74 15.29
C LYS A 345 11.45 30.40 14.36
N ILE A 346 10.41 31.24 14.41
CA ILE A 346 9.33 31.24 13.42
C ILE A 346 9.79 32.05 12.21
N GLN A 347 9.62 31.49 11.02
CA GLN A 347 9.96 32.11 9.74
C GLN A 347 8.75 32.04 8.81
N PHE A 348 8.62 33.03 7.93
CA PHE A 348 7.58 33.11 6.90
C PHE A 348 8.25 33.14 5.53
N HIS A 349 8.08 32.07 4.75
CA HIS A 349 8.67 31.91 3.42
C HIS A 349 7.63 31.35 2.42
N PRO A 350 6.68 32.19 1.94
CA PRO A 350 5.51 31.74 1.19
C PRO A 350 5.82 31.43 -0.30
N ALA A 351 6.60 30.38 -0.56
CA ALA A 351 7.03 30.00 -1.92
C ALA A 351 5.91 29.32 -2.76
N LEU A 352 4.90 28.77 -2.10
CA LEU A 352 3.70 28.16 -2.70
C LEU A 352 2.43 29.02 -2.60
N LEU A 353 2.49 30.24 -2.04
CA LEU A 353 1.33 31.13 -1.99
C LEU A 353 1.09 31.75 -3.38
N LYS A 354 -0.12 31.59 -3.93
CA LYS A 354 -0.46 32.19 -5.23
C LYS A 354 -0.74 33.69 -5.07
N PRO A 355 -0.28 34.55 -5.99
CA PRO A 355 -0.63 35.97 -5.98
C PRO A 355 -2.14 36.25 -6.01
N ALA A 356 -2.92 35.35 -6.61
CA ALA A 356 -4.38 35.46 -6.68
C ALA A 356 -5.09 35.28 -5.32
N GLU A 357 -4.39 34.84 -4.27
CA GLU A 357 -4.96 34.74 -2.92
C GLU A 357 -4.94 36.07 -2.16
N PHE A 358 -4.21 37.07 -2.66
CA PHE A 358 -4.23 38.41 -2.09
C PHE A 358 -5.51 39.14 -2.47
N LEU A 359 -6.08 39.88 -1.52
CA LEU A 359 -7.30 40.66 -1.74
C LEU A 359 -7.08 41.74 -2.80
N SER A 360 -8.03 41.87 -3.73
CA SER A 360 -8.06 42.96 -4.72
C SER A 360 -8.75 44.23 -4.21
N LYS A 361 -9.40 44.15 -3.04
CA LYS A 361 -10.14 45.25 -2.41
C LYS A 361 -10.02 45.16 -0.88
N PRO A 362 -10.08 46.28 -0.14
CA PRO A 362 -10.13 46.26 1.32
C PRO A 362 -11.29 45.39 1.83
N GLN A 363 -11.07 44.64 2.92
CA GLN A 363 -12.06 43.82 3.62
C GLN A 363 -11.82 43.92 5.13
N VAL A 364 -12.86 43.64 5.92
CA VAL A 364 -12.77 43.54 7.38
C VAL A 364 -12.38 42.10 7.75
N PHE A 365 -11.36 41.93 8.57
CA PHE A 365 -10.96 40.64 9.12
C PHE A 365 -11.38 40.56 10.59
N GLU A 366 -12.47 39.84 10.85
CA GLU A 366 -12.93 39.54 12.20
C GLU A 366 -12.16 38.33 12.74
N TYR A 367 -11.50 38.49 13.89
CA TYR A 367 -10.73 37.44 14.54
C TYR A 367 -10.88 37.54 16.06
N TYR A 368 -10.59 36.45 16.76
CA TYR A 368 -10.49 36.41 18.21
C TYR A 368 -9.01 36.31 18.60
N ASP A 369 -8.57 37.13 19.55
CA ASP A 369 -7.22 37.03 20.08
C ASP A 369 -7.06 35.87 21.08
N VAL A 370 -5.85 35.69 21.63
CA VAL A 370 -5.56 34.63 22.62
C VAL A 370 -6.29 34.82 23.97
N HIS A 371 -6.97 35.95 24.15
CA HIS A 371 -7.79 36.30 25.31
C HIS A 371 -9.29 36.29 24.99
N ASN A 372 -9.68 35.84 23.79
CA ASN A 372 -11.06 35.84 23.27
C ASN A 372 -11.68 37.25 23.16
N ALA A 373 -10.86 38.29 22.95
CA ALA A 373 -11.33 39.64 22.64
C ALA A 373 -11.72 39.79 21.17
#